data_AF-A0A915K251-F1
#
_entry.id   AF-A0A915K251-F1
#
_cell.length_a   1.000
_cell.length_b   1.000
_cell.length_c   1.000
_cell.angle_alpha   90.00
_cell.angle_beta   90.00
_cell.angle_gamma   90.00
#
_symmetry.space_group_name_H-M   'P 1'
#
loop_
_entity.id
_entity.type
_entity.pdbx_description
1 polymer ?
#
loop_
_entity_poly.entity_id
_entity_poly.type
_entity_poly.pdbx_seq_one_letter_code
_entity_poly.pdbx_strand_id
1 'polypeptide(L)'
;MEGMFRAHIELQGKLEEDPYDPNIESFVFKLYHRNVITWDDHVHLMLHWRRACAKFPQLDAMVVDRNSLNPYMDERLSVAPTTLQTMGIALLSMMVATGLMMPDVTGMFYITLSFLSVDVGVVGFLNLWRCDLDLTTMTGILMTIGFSVYYTARVCYGYQTTFSITEAKGQSRHPTRKLSETMGAVGWPVLQGGVGTVLGIAPLAIVPCYVTRTFFKTIVLVVCAGLFHGLMIMPIMMTSLDTNVTKSDRRKRRLMWKNAAQARQN
;
A
#
# COMPACT_ATOMS: atom_id res chain seq x y z
N MET A 1 18.69 33.71 -12.58
CA MET A 1 18.18 33.02 -13.79
C MET A 1 18.69 33.67 -15.09
N GLU A 2 19.29 34.87 -15.05
CA GLU A 2 20.04 35.43 -16.18
C GLU A 2 21.36 34.65 -16.34
N GLY A 3 21.47 33.86 -17.41
CA GLY A 3 22.67 33.04 -17.70
C GLY A 3 22.40 31.58 -18.04
N MET A 4 21.17 31.08 -17.82
CA MET A 4 20.84 29.65 -18.01
C MET A 4 20.37 29.29 -19.44
N PHE A 5 20.16 30.29 -20.29
CA PHE A 5 19.49 30.12 -21.57
C PHE A 5 20.33 30.66 -22.72
N ARG A 6 20.64 29.80 -23.70
CA ARG A 6 21.05 30.21 -25.03
C ARG A 6 20.05 29.60 -26.00
N ALA A 7 18.98 30.33 -26.27
CA ALA A 7 17.93 29.88 -27.17
C ALA A 7 18.47 29.87 -28.61
N HIS A 8 18.64 28.68 -29.19
CA HIS A 8 18.79 28.53 -30.63
C HIS A 8 17.43 28.08 -31.16
N ILE A 9 16.67 29.03 -31.69
CA ILE A 9 15.32 28.81 -32.19
C ILE A 9 15.42 28.25 -33.60
N GLU A 10 15.10 26.97 -33.76
CA GLU A 10 14.90 26.34 -35.05
C GLU A 10 13.39 26.15 -35.24
N LEU A 11 12.81 26.84 -36.22
CA LEU A 11 11.39 26.77 -36.55
C LEU A 11 11.22 25.78 -37.71
N GLN A 12 10.61 24.64 -37.44
CA GLN A 12 10.18 23.70 -38.48
C GLN A 12 8.66 23.72 -38.53
N GLY A 13 8.11 24.18 -39.66
CA GLY A 13 6.68 24.18 -39.93
C GLY A 13 6.32 23.11 -40.96
N LYS A 14 5.21 22.41 -40.75
CA LYS A 14 4.60 21.56 -41.78
C LYS A 14 3.51 22.40 -42.48
N LEU A 15 3.66 22.58 -43.79
CA LEU A 15 2.70 23.32 -44.62
C LEU A 15 1.62 22.35 -45.11
N GLU A 16 0.38 22.85 -45.22
CA GLU A 16 -0.71 22.19 -45.91
C GLU A 16 -0.32 21.93 -47.39
N GLU A 17 -0.70 20.78 -47.96
CA GLU A 17 -0.38 20.43 -49.36
C GLU A 17 -1.20 21.22 -50.41
N ASP A 18 -2.02 22.19 -49.99
CA ASP A 18 -2.84 23.01 -50.88
C ASP A 18 -2.05 24.24 -51.40
N PRO A 19 -1.79 24.35 -52.72
CA PRO A 19 -0.99 25.44 -53.29
C PRO A 19 -1.67 26.82 -53.27
N TYR A 20 -2.91 26.95 -52.80
CA TYR A 20 -3.66 28.22 -52.81
C TYR A 20 -3.95 28.82 -51.42
N ASP A 21 -3.71 28.11 -50.33
CA ASP A 21 -3.80 28.64 -48.96
C ASP A 21 -2.70 28.04 -48.07
N PRO A 22 -1.54 28.72 -47.89
CA PRO A 22 -0.44 28.18 -47.10
C PRO A 22 -0.73 28.35 -45.60
N ASN A 23 -1.63 27.53 -45.05
CA ASN A 23 -1.83 27.46 -43.61
C ASN A 23 -0.72 26.63 -42.96
N ILE A 24 -0.19 27.14 -41.85
CA ILE A 24 0.79 26.43 -41.02
C ILE A 24 0.00 25.49 -40.09
N GLU A 25 0.08 24.18 -40.33
CA GLU A 25 -0.63 23.19 -39.50
C GLU A 25 0.00 23.04 -38.11
N SER A 26 1.34 23.10 -38.04
CA SER A 26 2.09 22.95 -36.80
C SER A 26 3.47 23.57 -36.93
N PHE A 27 4.02 24.03 -35.82
CA PHE A 27 5.39 24.52 -35.71
C PHE A 27 6.05 23.98 -34.45
N VAL A 28 7.36 23.76 -34.49
CA VAL A 28 8.15 23.34 -33.32
C VAL A 28 9.21 24.38 -33.01
N PHE A 29 9.27 24.81 -31.75
CA PHE A 29 10.35 25.63 -31.21
C PHE A 29 11.32 24.74 -30.44
N LYS A 30 12.50 24.49 -31.00
CA LYS A 30 13.57 23.79 -30.27
C LYS A 30 14.32 24.79 -29.38
N LEU A 31 14.50 24.43 -28.12
CA LEU A 31 15.18 25.26 -27.13
C LEU A 31 16.22 24.41 -26.41
N TYR A 32 17.43 24.96 -26.23
CA TYR A 32 18.52 24.28 -25.55
C TYR A 32 18.79 24.96 -24.21
N HIS A 33 18.77 24.16 -23.14
CA HIS A 33 19.06 24.59 -21.78
C HIS A 33 20.46 24.13 -21.35
N ARG A 34 21.12 24.90 -20.48
CA ARG A 34 22.39 24.52 -19.85
C ARG A 34 22.21 24.36 -18.35
N ASN A 35 23.04 23.53 -17.73
CA ASN A 35 23.10 23.35 -16.28
C ASN A 35 21.82 22.77 -15.64
N VAL A 36 21.15 21.86 -16.35
CA VAL A 36 20.06 21.04 -15.80
C VAL A 36 20.66 19.66 -15.52
N ILE A 37 20.90 19.36 -14.24
CA ILE A 37 21.63 18.15 -13.82
C ILE A 37 20.74 17.26 -12.96
N THR A 38 19.89 17.86 -12.11
CA THR A 38 19.01 17.10 -11.22
C THR A 38 17.62 16.90 -11.81
N TRP A 39 16.94 15.83 -11.40
CA TRP A 39 15.56 15.56 -11.80
C TRP A 39 14.61 16.69 -11.40
N ASP A 40 14.85 17.34 -10.25
CA ASP A 40 14.04 18.46 -9.79
C ASP A 40 14.23 19.69 -10.69
N ASP A 41 15.44 19.93 -11.20
CA ASP A 41 15.68 21.00 -12.19
C ASP A 41 14.89 20.74 -13.48
N HIS A 42 14.85 19.50 -13.96
CA HIS A 42 14.06 19.12 -15.13
C HIS A 42 12.57 19.33 -14.91
N VAL A 43 12.05 18.96 -13.73
CA VAL A 43 10.65 19.20 -13.34
C VAL A 43 10.34 20.70 -13.31
N HIS A 44 11.20 21.50 -12.67
CA HIS A 44 11.01 22.95 -12.58
C HIS A 44 11.05 23.63 -13.95
N LEU A 45 11.95 23.19 -14.83
CA LEU A 45 12.04 23.70 -16.20
C LEU A 45 10.79 23.35 -17.01
N MET A 46 10.33 22.11 -16.93
CA MET A 46 9.10 21.67 -17.60
C MET A 46 7.89 22.49 -17.14
N LEU A 47 7.74 22.69 -15.82
CA LEU A 47 6.67 23.52 -15.25
C LEU A 47 6.78 24.98 -15.69
N HIS A 48 7.98 25.52 -15.78
CA HIS A 48 8.20 26.90 -16.25
C HIS A 48 7.72 27.08 -17.70
N TRP A 49 8.09 26.17 -18.60
CA TRP A 49 7.65 26.22 -20.00
C TRP A 49 6.16 25.97 -20.15
N ARG A 50 5.57 25.04 -19.38
CA ARG A 50 4.11 24.83 -19.39
C ARG A 50 3.36 26.09 -18.99
N ARG A 51 3.84 26.82 -17.98
CA ARG A 51 3.26 28.12 -17.58
C ARG A 51 3.46 29.19 -18.65
N ALA A 52 4.56 29.17 -19.39
CA ALA A 52 4.79 30.10 -20.49
C ALA A 52 3.84 29.82 -21.67
N CYS A 53 3.70 28.55 -22.08
CA CYS A 53 2.76 28.11 -23.12
C CYS A 53 1.30 28.38 -22.72
N ALA A 54 0.93 28.20 -21.45
CA ALA A 54 -0.41 28.49 -20.94
C ALA A 54 -0.85 29.96 -21.10
N LYS A 55 0.08 30.91 -21.30
CA LYS A 55 -0.24 32.31 -21.61
C LYS A 55 -0.74 32.52 -23.04
N PHE A 56 -0.55 31.53 -23.91
CA PHE A 56 -0.93 31.57 -25.32
C PHE A 56 -1.86 30.40 -25.65
N PRO A 57 -3.07 30.33 -25.06
CA PRO A 57 -4.00 29.22 -25.26
C PRO A 57 -4.41 29.03 -26.73
N GLN A 58 -4.35 30.09 -27.54
CA GLN A 58 -4.64 30.06 -28.97
C GLN A 58 -3.67 29.19 -29.79
N LEU A 59 -2.50 28.84 -29.24
CA LEU A 59 -1.48 28.06 -29.93
C LEU A 59 -1.55 26.55 -29.60
N ASP A 60 -2.37 26.15 -28.63
CA ASP A 60 -2.42 24.77 -28.09
C ASP A 60 -1.03 24.12 -27.93
N ALA A 61 -0.08 24.92 -27.41
CA ALA A 61 1.33 24.57 -27.45
C ALA A 61 1.69 23.51 -26.40
N MET A 62 2.18 22.36 -26.85
CA MET A 62 2.70 21.30 -25.97
C MET A 62 4.21 21.44 -25.76
N VAL A 63 4.64 21.41 -24.50
CA VAL A 63 6.07 21.31 -24.16
C VAL A 63 6.50 19.86 -24.31
N VAL A 64 7.48 19.59 -25.17
CA VAL A 64 8.03 18.25 -25.39
C VAL A 64 9.53 18.26 -25.14
N ASP A 65 9.99 17.39 -24.25
CA ASP A 65 11.42 17.14 -24.08
C ASP A 65 11.94 16.23 -25.20
N ARG A 66 13.14 16.51 -25.73
CA ARG A 66 13.73 15.77 -26.85
C ARG A 66 13.95 14.28 -26.53
N ASN A 67 14.19 13.95 -25.28
CA ASN A 67 14.43 12.58 -24.83
C ASN A 67 13.15 11.92 -24.32
N SER A 68 11.98 12.51 -24.58
CA SER A 68 10.68 12.02 -24.10
C SER A 68 10.64 11.84 -22.59
N LEU A 69 11.32 12.72 -21.82
CA LEU A 69 11.40 12.62 -20.37
C LEU A 69 10.14 13.11 -19.64
N ASN A 70 9.25 13.82 -20.33
CA ASN A 70 8.04 14.41 -19.74
C ASN A 70 7.18 13.42 -18.93
N PRO A 71 6.91 12.17 -19.39
CA PRO A 71 6.12 11.22 -18.61
C PRO A 71 6.74 10.91 -17.25
N TYR A 72 8.07 10.82 -17.17
CA TYR A 72 8.78 10.57 -15.91
C TYR A 72 8.72 11.80 -14.97
N MET A 73 8.75 13.02 -15.53
CA MET A 73 8.60 14.24 -14.72
C MET A 73 7.17 14.37 -14.18
N ASP A 74 6.18 14.05 -14.99
CA ASP A 74 4.76 14.04 -14.61
C ASP A 74 4.46 12.96 -13.56
N GLU A 75 5.09 11.79 -13.70
CA GLU A 75 5.07 10.74 -12.67
C GLU A 75 5.62 11.28 -11.34
N ARG A 76 6.80 11.91 -11.34
CA ARG A 76 7.41 12.45 -10.11
C ARG A 76 6.58 13.53 -9.44
N LEU A 77 5.87 14.35 -10.20
CA LEU A 77 4.96 15.38 -9.67
C LEU A 77 3.70 14.78 -9.04
N SER A 78 3.20 13.69 -9.61
CA SER A 78 1.92 13.09 -9.22
C SER A 78 2.06 11.96 -8.20
N VAL A 79 3.24 11.34 -8.05
CA VAL A 79 3.42 10.13 -7.24
C VAL A 79 3.04 10.33 -5.77
N ALA A 80 3.49 11.40 -5.12
CA ALA A 80 3.23 11.63 -3.70
C ALA A 80 1.72 11.83 -3.39
N PRO A 81 1.00 12.78 -4.03
CA PRO A 81 -0.42 12.95 -3.77
C PRO A 81 -1.24 11.73 -4.19
N THR A 82 -0.88 11.08 -5.30
CA THR A 82 -1.59 9.88 -5.79
C THR A 82 -1.39 8.70 -4.83
N THR A 83 -0.19 8.50 -4.30
CA THR A 83 0.09 7.47 -3.29
C THR A 83 -0.77 7.68 -2.06
N LEU A 84 -0.84 8.91 -1.52
CA LEU A 84 -1.63 9.18 -0.32
C LEU A 84 -3.14 8.96 -0.55
N GLN A 85 -3.66 9.42 -1.69
CA GLN A 85 -5.07 9.23 -2.06
C GLN A 85 -5.41 7.75 -2.25
N THR A 86 -4.61 7.03 -3.04
CA THR A 86 -4.83 5.61 -3.31
C THR A 86 -4.66 4.76 -2.06
N MET A 87 -3.69 5.09 -1.19
CA MET A 87 -3.54 4.44 0.11
C MET A 87 -4.79 4.67 0.97
N GLY A 88 -5.29 5.90 1.09
CA GLY A 88 -6.51 6.20 1.84
C GLY A 88 -7.75 5.45 1.33
N ILE A 89 -7.95 5.42 0.00
CA ILE A 89 -9.05 4.68 -0.63
C ILE A 89 -8.89 3.16 -0.42
N ALA A 90 -7.67 2.64 -0.58
CA ALA A 90 -7.38 1.22 -0.35
C ALA A 90 -7.62 0.82 1.11
N LEU A 91 -7.22 1.63 2.08
CA LEU A 91 -7.47 1.39 3.50
C LEU A 91 -8.98 1.37 3.81
N LEU A 92 -9.74 2.35 3.29
CA LEU A 92 -11.18 2.41 3.50
C LEU A 92 -11.89 1.20 2.87
N SER A 93 -11.57 0.88 1.62
CA SER A 93 -12.15 -0.25 0.91
C SER A 93 -11.85 -1.59 1.58
N MET A 94 -10.63 -1.79 2.08
CA MET A 94 -10.24 -3.00 2.80
C MET A 94 -10.90 -3.09 4.18
N MET A 95 -11.11 -1.97 4.87
CA MET A 95 -11.91 -1.94 6.10
C MET A 95 -13.35 -2.39 5.84
N VAL A 96 -13.98 -1.90 4.76
CA VAL A 96 -15.33 -2.33 4.36
C VAL A 96 -15.35 -3.81 3.99
N ALA A 97 -14.40 -4.27 3.16
CA ALA A 97 -14.33 -5.67 2.73
C ALA A 97 -14.14 -6.63 3.91
N THR A 98 -13.24 -6.30 4.84
CA THR A 98 -13.02 -7.11 6.05
C THR A 98 -14.22 -7.07 6.99
N GLY A 99 -14.92 -5.93 7.10
CA GLY A 99 -16.16 -5.84 7.86
C GLY A 99 -17.30 -6.67 7.29
N LEU A 100 -17.39 -6.83 5.96
CA LEU A 100 -18.38 -7.70 5.34
C LEU A 100 -18.08 -9.20 5.53
N MET A 101 -16.80 -9.58 5.59
CA MET A 101 -16.41 -10.99 5.77
C MET A 101 -16.40 -11.45 7.23
N MET A 102 -16.19 -10.53 8.19
CA MET A 102 -16.00 -10.87 9.60
C MET A 102 -17.30 -10.67 10.40
N PRO A 103 -17.80 -11.70 11.10
CA PRO A 103 -18.99 -11.58 11.94
C PRO A 103 -18.77 -10.82 13.26
N ASP A 104 -17.51 -10.60 13.67
CA ASP A 104 -17.16 -9.89 14.91
C ASP A 104 -16.45 -8.54 14.66
N VAL A 105 -17.04 -7.48 15.20
CA VAL A 105 -16.56 -6.09 15.12
C VAL A 105 -15.22 -5.91 15.83
N THR A 106 -14.99 -6.67 16.91
CA THR A 106 -13.73 -6.58 17.66
C THR A 106 -12.57 -7.11 16.83
N GLY A 107 -12.74 -8.28 16.20
CA GLY A 107 -11.77 -8.82 15.22
C GLY A 107 -11.44 -7.84 14.10
N MET A 108 -12.45 -7.20 13.51
CA MET A 108 -12.27 -6.17 12.46
C MET A 108 -11.39 -5.01 12.93
N PHE A 109 -11.58 -4.53 14.16
CA PHE A 109 -10.75 -3.46 14.73
C PHE A 109 -9.28 -3.86 14.84
N TYR A 110 -8.98 -5.08 15.31
CA TYR A 110 -7.59 -5.56 15.40
C TYR A 110 -6.96 -5.84 14.03
N ILE A 111 -7.72 -6.32 13.04
CA ILE A 111 -7.26 -6.44 11.65
C ILE A 111 -6.84 -5.05 11.14
N THR A 112 -7.70 -4.06 11.37
CA THR A 112 -7.48 -2.67 10.95
C THR A 112 -6.22 -2.08 11.56
N LEU A 113 -6.05 -2.20 12.88
CA LEU A 113 -4.84 -1.74 13.55
C LEU A 113 -3.58 -2.48 13.05
N SER A 114 -3.70 -3.77 12.78
CA SER A 114 -2.60 -4.60 12.32
C SER A 114 -2.10 -4.14 10.95
N PHE A 115 -2.97 -3.98 9.94
CA PHE A 115 -2.50 -3.54 8.63
C PHE A 115 -2.04 -2.07 8.61
N LEU A 116 -2.67 -1.18 9.40
CA LEU A 116 -2.18 0.20 9.55
C LEU A 116 -0.76 0.23 10.12
N SER A 117 -0.48 -0.63 11.11
CA SER A 117 0.87 -0.81 11.67
C SER A 117 1.86 -1.32 10.62
N VAL A 118 1.46 -2.29 9.79
CA VAL A 118 2.30 -2.77 8.68
C VAL A 118 2.59 -1.66 7.68
N ASP A 119 1.59 -0.90 7.24
CA ASP A 119 1.76 0.17 6.26
C ASP A 119 2.73 1.26 6.76
N VAL A 120 2.52 1.74 7.99
CA VAL A 120 3.41 2.72 8.63
C VAL A 120 4.82 2.14 8.78
N GLY A 121 4.92 0.86 9.15
CA GLY A 121 6.19 0.15 9.26
C GLY A 121 6.93 0.08 7.92
N VAL A 122 6.26 -0.32 6.84
CA VAL A 122 6.85 -0.45 5.51
C VAL A 122 7.31 0.91 4.99
N VAL A 123 6.47 1.95 5.09
CA VAL A 123 6.86 3.32 4.70
C VAL A 123 8.07 3.80 5.51
N GLY A 124 8.09 3.54 6.82
CA GLY A 124 9.22 3.87 7.69
C GLY A 124 10.52 3.16 7.30
N PHE A 125 10.45 1.85 7.02
CA PHE A 125 11.61 1.07 6.60
C PHE A 125 12.11 1.46 5.20
N LEU A 126 11.23 1.80 4.27
CA LEU A 126 11.62 2.31 2.94
C LEU A 126 12.37 3.65 3.06
N ASN A 127 11.94 4.53 3.96
CA ASN A 127 12.65 5.77 4.25
C ASN A 127 14.04 5.48 4.87
N LEU A 128 14.14 4.52 5.80
CA LEU A 128 15.43 4.10 6.38
C LEU A 128 16.39 3.53 5.33
N TRP A 129 15.87 2.84 4.31
CA TRP A 129 16.66 2.34 3.18
C TRP A 129 16.95 3.39 2.10
N ARG A 130 16.53 4.65 2.31
CA ARG A 130 16.70 5.76 1.36
C ARG A 130 16.16 5.41 -0.03
N CYS A 131 15.04 4.70 -0.09
CA CYS A 131 14.33 4.47 -1.34
C CYS A 131 13.55 5.73 -1.73
N ASP A 132 13.69 6.16 -2.97
CA ASP A 132 12.90 7.28 -3.50
C ASP A 132 11.43 6.88 -3.64
N LEU A 133 10.52 7.82 -3.40
CA LEU A 133 9.10 7.63 -3.66
C LEU A 133 8.83 7.76 -5.16
N ASP A 134 8.66 6.62 -5.82
CA ASP A 134 8.44 6.41 -7.25
C ASP A 134 7.26 5.44 -7.49
N LEU A 135 6.87 5.20 -8.74
CA LEU A 135 5.76 4.27 -9.03
C LEU A 135 6.01 2.85 -8.49
N THR A 136 7.28 2.45 -8.42
CA THR A 136 7.70 1.13 -7.92
C THR A 136 7.41 0.98 -6.43
N THR A 137 7.90 1.92 -5.62
CA THR A 137 7.69 1.95 -4.17
C THR A 137 6.23 2.24 -3.82
N MET A 138 5.54 3.10 -4.57
CA MET A 138 4.10 3.31 -4.46
C MET A 138 3.33 1.99 -4.61
N THR A 139 3.63 1.22 -5.66
CA THR A 139 2.99 -0.08 -5.88
C THR A 139 3.27 -1.06 -4.74
N GLY A 140 4.51 -1.06 -4.23
CA GLY A 140 4.88 -1.87 -3.08
C GLY A 140 4.14 -1.48 -1.79
N ILE A 141 3.96 -0.19 -1.53
CA ILE A 141 3.15 0.31 -0.41
C ILE A 141 1.70 -0.16 -0.57
N LEU A 142 1.09 -0.04 -1.76
CA LEU A 142 -0.27 -0.52 -2.00
C LEU A 142 -0.41 -2.05 -1.85
N MET A 143 0.60 -2.82 -2.29
CA MET A 143 0.63 -4.27 -2.07
C MET A 143 0.67 -4.63 -0.57
N THR A 144 1.24 -3.78 0.28
CA THR A 144 1.30 -3.98 1.73
C THR A 144 -0.07 -4.17 2.34
N ILE A 145 -1.02 -3.32 1.94
CA ILE A 145 -2.41 -3.37 2.40
C ILE A 145 -3.02 -4.74 2.04
N GLY A 146 -2.86 -5.17 0.79
CA GLY A 146 -3.42 -6.44 0.31
C GLY A 146 -2.82 -7.67 1.00
N PHE A 147 -1.49 -7.78 1.08
CA PHE A 147 -0.82 -8.91 1.71
C PHE A 147 -1.07 -8.96 3.23
N SER A 148 -1.02 -7.81 3.90
CA SER A 148 -1.26 -7.71 5.35
C SER A 148 -2.67 -8.16 5.72
N VAL A 149 -3.69 -7.68 4.99
CA VAL A 149 -5.09 -8.10 5.18
C VAL A 149 -5.25 -9.59 4.89
N TYR A 150 -4.64 -10.10 3.81
CA TYR A 150 -4.72 -11.53 3.48
C TYR A 150 -4.20 -12.43 4.61
N TYR A 151 -3.02 -12.14 5.18
CA TYR A 151 -2.46 -12.96 6.26
C TYR A 151 -3.27 -12.84 7.55
N THR A 152 -3.59 -11.62 7.96
CA THR A 152 -4.29 -11.34 9.23
C THR A 152 -5.74 -11.82 9.20
N ALA A 153 -6.47 -11.60 8.11
CA ALA A 153 -7.86 -12.03 7.98
C ALA A 153 -7.98 -13.55 7.93
N ARG A 154 -7.08 -14.27 7.25
CA ARG A 154 -7.11 -15.75 7.24
C ARG A 154 -6.91 -16.34 8.62
N VAL A 155 -5.97 -15.81 9.39
CA VAL A 155 -5.72 -16.27 10.76
C VAL A 155 -6.90 -15.90 11.67
N CYS A 156 -7.42 -14.67 11.59
CA CYS A 156 -8.57 -14.22 12.39
C CYS A 156 -9.84 -15.02 12.07
N TYR A 157 -10.16 -15.21 10.78
CA TYR A 157 -11.32 -15.97 10.33
C TYR A 157 -11.20 -17.45 10.71
N GLY A 158 -10.01 -18.03 10.56
CA GLY A 158 -9.73 -19.39 11.02
C GLY A 158 -9.96 -19.53 12.53
N TYR A 159 -9.50 -18.55 13.32
CA TYR A 159 -9.70 -18.54 14.78
C TYR A 159 -11.17 -18.45 15.17
N GLN A 160 -11.95 -17.61 14.49
CA GLN A 160 -13.39 -17.49 14.70
C GLN A 160 -14.14 -18.75 14.26
N THR A 161 -13.76 -19.36 13.15
CA THR A 161 -14.40 -20.60 12.68
C THR A 161 -14.15 -21.75 13.65
N THR A 162 -12.90 -21.91 14.13
CA THR A 162 -12.57 -22.88 15.18
C THR A 162 -13.38 -22.59 16.45
N PHE A 163 -13.57 -21.32 16.83
CA PHE A 163 -14.39 -20.94 17.98
C PHE A 163 -15.82 -21.49 17.89
N SER A 164 -16.50 -21.18 16.79
CA SER A 164 -17.90 -21.56 16.59
C SER A 164 -18.08 -23.07 16.57
N ILE A 165 -17.13 -23.82 16.00
CA ILE A 165 -17.15 -25.28 15.98
C ILE A 165 -16.92 -25.86 17.39
N THR A 166 -15.94 -25.37 18.14
CA THR A 166 -15.65 -25.85 19.50
C THR A 166 -16.81 -25.54 20.45
N GLU A 167 -17.44 -24.38 20.30
CA GLU A 167 -18.62 -23.98 21.07
C GLU A 167 -19.83 -24.89 20.75
N ALA A 168 -20.10 -25.16 19.48
CA ALA A 168 -21.18 -26.08 19.07
C ALA A 168 -20.97 -27.51 19.61
N LYS A 169 -19.71 -27.94 19.79
CA LYS A 169 -19.35 -29.27 20.33
C LYS A 169 -19.31 -29.32 21.86
N GLY A 170 -19.59 -28.23 22.57
CA GLY A 170 -19.55 -28.18 24.04
C GLY A 170 -18.18 -28.44 24.64
N GLN A 171 -17.10 -28.29 23.86
CA GLN A 171 -15.74 -28.58 24.31
C GLN A 171 -15.15 -27.40 25.10
N SER A 172 -14.16 -27.70 25.97
CA SER A 172 -13.50 -26.70 26.81
C SER A 172 -12.98 -25.50 26.01
N ARG A 173 -13.42 -24.29 26.38
CA ARG A 173 -13.04 -22.98 25.82
C ARG A 173 -11.59 -22.55 26.08
N HIS A 174 -10.62 -23.48 26.11
CA HIS A 174 -9.25 -23.10 26.45
C HIS A 174 -8.60 -22.33 25.28
N PRO A 175 -8.27 -21.02 25.43
CA PRO A 175 -7.85 -20.18 24.30
C PRO A 175 -6.59 -20.69 23.59
N THR A 176 -5.66 -21.29 24.35
CA THR A 176 -4.42 -21.87 23.82
C THR A 176 -4.66 -23.09 22.94
N ARG A 177 -5.64 -23.93 23.26
CA ARG A 177 -5.96 -25.12 22.45
C ARG A 177 -6.56 -24.69 21.12
N LYS A 178 -7.53 -23.78 21.17
CA LYS A 178 -8.13 -23.16 20.00
C LYS A 178 -7.07 -22.51 19.10
N LEU A 179 -6.13 -21.77 19.68
CA LEU A 179 -5.02 -21.20 18.93
C LEU A 179 -4.17 -22.27 18.24
N SER A 180 -3.82 -23.33 18.96
CA SER A 180 -3.04 -24.44 18.40
C SER A 180 -3.76 -25.12 17.23
N GLU A 181 -5.07 -25.34 17.34
CA GLU A 181 -5.89 -25.94 16.28
C GLU A 181 -5.97 -25.01 15.05
N THR A 182 -6.21 -23.71 15.26
CA THR A 182 -6.22 -22.73 14.17
C THR A 182 -4.86 -22.60 13.48
N MET A 183 -3.77 -22.49 14.24
CA MET A 183 -2.42 -22.36 13.67
C MET A 183 -1.97 -23.64 12.99
N GLY A 184 -2.39 -24.81 13.47
CA GLY A 184 -2.16 -26.08 12.80
C GLY A 184 -2.84 -26.17 11.43
N ALA A 185 -4.01 -25.54 11.27
CA ALA A 185 -4.75 -25.53 10.01
C ALA A 185 -4.30 -24.42 9.03
N VAL A 186 -4.05 -23.21 9.54
CA VAL A 186 -3.86 -22.00 8.71
C VAL A 186 -2.40 -21.54 8.64
N GLY A 187 -1.59 -21.85 9.65
CA GLY A 187 -0.23 -21.32 9.78
C GLY A 187 0.71 -21.75 8.65
N TRP A 188 0.72 -23.05 8.32
CA TRP A 188 1.59 -23.59 7.26
C TRP A 188 1.21 -23.06 5.86
N PRO A 189 -0.07 -23.08 5.43
CA PRO A 189 -0.47 -22.48 4.16
C PRO A 189 -0.13 -20.99 4.03
N VAL A 190 -0.27 -20.22 5.12
CA VAL A 190 0.08 -18.79 5.13
C VAL A 190 1.59 -18.58 4.95
N LEU A 191 2.40 -19.33 5.71
CA LEU A 191 3.86 -19.26 5.61
C LEU A 191 4.35 -19.67 4.22
N GLN A 192 3.82 -20.78 3.69
CA GLN A 192 4.14 -21.25 2.34
C GLN A 192 3.76 -20.20 1.29
N GLY A 193 2.61 -19.54 1.44
CA GLY A 193 2.20 -18.45 0.56
C GLY A 193 3.21 -17.31 0.54
N GLY A 194 3.65 -16.83 1.71
CA GLY A 194 4.65 -15.75 1.80
C GLY A 194 6.02 -16.14 1.27
N VAL A 195 6.53 -17.33 1.64
CA VAL A 195 7.81 -17.85 1.11
C VAL A 195 7.74 -18.03 -0.40
N GLY A 196 6.62 -18.54 -0.93
CA GLY A 196 6.38 -18.69 -2.36
C GLY A 196 6.42 -17.35 -3.11
N THR A 197 5.86 -16.28 -2.54
CA THR A 197 5.96 -14.94 -3.12
C THR A 197 7.40 -14.47 -3.21
N VAL A 198 8.19 -14.60 -2.14
CA VAL A 198 9.61 -14.19 -2.13
C VAL A 198 10.44 -15.01 -3.13
N LEU A 199 10.23 -16.32 -3.19
CA LEU A 199 10.90 -17.18 -4.17
C LEU A 199 10.52 -16.81 -5.61
N GLY A 200 9.25 -16.49 -5.86
CA GLY A 200 8.77 -16.11 -7.18
C GLY A 200 9.42 -14.84 -7.73
N ILE A 201 9.75 -13.89 -6.86
CA ILE A 201 10.40 -12.63 -7.26
C ILE A 201 11.92 -12.64 -7.09
N ALA A 202 12.50 -13.71 -6.54
CA ALA A 202 13.94 -13.79 -6.27
C ALA A 202 14.85 -13.50 -7.48
N PRO A 203 14.51 -13.89 -8.73
CA PRO A 203 15.32 -13.55 -9.90
C PRO A 203 15.50 -12.03 -10.11
N LEU A 204 14.57 -11.20 -9.65
CA LEU A 204 14.64 -9.74 -9.78
C LEU A 204 15.79 -9.12 -8.98
N ALA A 205 16.29 -9.81 -7.95
CA ALA A 205 17.42 -9.37 -7.14
C ALA A 205 18.75 -9.37 -7.91
N ILE A 206 18.87 -10.24 -8.92
CA ILE A 206 20.11 -10.42 -9.69
C ILE A 206 20.24 -9.36 -10.78
N VAL A 207 19.10 -8.82 -11.26
CA VAL A 207 19.08 -7.82 -12.32
C VAL A 207 19.75 -6.51 -11.82
N PRO A 208 20.75 -5.97 -12.55
CA PRO A 208 21.45 -4.74 -12.18
C PRO A 208 20.63 -3.50 -12.54
N CYS A 209 19.36 -3.46 -12.15
CA CYS A 209 18.45 -2.35 -12.38
C CYS A 209 17.91 -1.82 -11.04
N TYR A 210 17.84 -0.50 -10.89
CA TYR A 210 17.32 0.15 -9.69
C TYR A 210 15.88 -0.30 -9.41
N VAL A 211 15.01 -0.24 -10.41
CA VAL A 211 13.58 -0.57 -10.31
C VAL A 211 13.38 -2.00 -9.77
N THR A 212 14.05 -2.99 -10.37
CA THR A 212 13.89 -4.40 -9.97
C THR A 212 14.41 -4.66 -8.56
N ARG A 213 15.52 -4.03 -8.17
CA ARG A 213 16.10 -4.15 -6.82
C ARG A 213 15.22 -3.49 -5.77
N THR A 214 14.71 -2.29 -6.03
CA THR A 214 13.79 -1.59 -5.13
C THR A 214 12.47 -2.34 -4.99
N PHE A 215 11.93 -2.88 -6.09
CA PHE A 215 10.76 -3.75 -6.04
C PHE A 215 11.00 -4.99 -5.20
N PHE A 216 12.10 -5.71 -5.42
CA PHE A 216 12.46 -6.90 -4.63
C PHE A 216 12.56 -6.60 -3.12
N LYS A 217 13.32 -5.55 -2.76
CA LYS A 217 13.44 -5.10 -1.36
C LYS A 217 12.08 -4.81 -0.73
N THR A 218 11.23 -4.10 -1.47
CA THR A 218 9.91 -3.70 -0.98
C THR A 218 9.02 -4.91 -0.74
N ILE A 219 8.93 -5.86 -1.68
CA ILE A 219 8.09 -7.05 -1.49
C ILE A 219 8.60 -7.95 -0.36
N VAL A 220 9.92 -8.13 -0.22
CA VAL A 220 10.48 -8.88 0.90
C VAL A 220 10.08 -8.25 2.24
N LEU A 221 10.20 -6.92 2.34
CA LEU A 221 9.78 -6.17 3.52
C LEU A 221 8.29 -6.35 3.82
N VAL A 222 7.43 -6.25 2.80
CA VAL A 222 5.98 -6.46 2.91
C VAL A 222 5.63 -7.86 3.39
N VAL A 223 6.22 -8.89 2.79
CA VAL A 223 5.96 -10.28 3.18
C VAL A 223 6.44 -10.54 4.61
N CYS A 224 7.64 -10.09 4.97
CA CYS A 224 8.15 -10.26 6.34
C CYS A 224 7.27 -9.56 7.37
N ALA A 225 6.92 -8.28 7.15
CA ALA A 225 6.09 -7.51 8.07
C ALA A 225 4.66 -8.07 8.16
N GLY A 226 4.09 -8.47 7.02
CA GLY A 226 2.76 -9.08 6.94
C GLY A 226 2.69 -10.46 7.61
N LEU A 227 3.68 -11.33 7.39
CA LEU A 227 3.77 -12.63 8.07
C LEU A 227 3.95 -12.46 9.58
N PHE A 228 4.80 -11.51 10.01
CA PHE A 228 4.98 -11.22 11.43
C PHE A 228 3.67 -10.78 12.08
N HIS A 229 2.93 -9.84 11.45
CA HIS A 229 1.64 -9.39 11.97
C HIS A 229 0.57 -10.49 11.91
N GLY A 230 0.52 -11.26 10.82
CA GLY A 230 -0.47 -12.31 10.62
C GLY A 230 -0.26 -13.55 11.49
N LEU A 231 0.97 -14.01 11.67
CA LEU A 231 1.29 -15.26 12.37
C LEU A 231 1.71 -15.07 13.83
N MET A 232 2.13 -13.87 14.25
CA MET A 232 2.50 -13.60 15.64
C MET A 232 1.52 -12.65 16.31
N ILE A 233 1.40 -11.41 15.82
CA ILE A 233 0.61 -10.37 16.50
C ILE A 233 -0.87 -10.74 16.53
N MET A 234 -1.44 -11.16 15.40
CA MET A 234 -2.87 -11.45 15.30
C MET A 234 -3.32 -12.60 16.25
N PRO A 235 -2.65 -13.77 16.28
CA PRO A 235 -2.86 -14.80 17.29
C PRO A 235 -2.84 -14.32 18.75
N ILE A 236 -1.86 -13.47 19.10
CA ILE A 236 -1.69 -12.94 20.46
C ILE A 236 -2.87 -12.03 20.80
N MET A 237 -3.25 -11.13 19.88
CA MET A 237 -4.40 -10.25 20.06
C MET A 237 -5.69 -11.05 20.26
N MET A 238 -5.96 -12.02 19.38
CA MET A 238 -7.18 -12.84 19.44
C MET A 238 -7.26 -13.69 20.72
N THR A 239 -6.16 -14.31 21.15
CA THR A 239 -6.14 -15.08 22.40
C THR A 239 -6.28 -14.19 23.63
N SER A 240 -5.66 -13.01 23.65
CA SER A 240 -5.80 -12.07 24.76
C SER A 240 -7.26 -11.63 24.94
N LEU A 241 -7.98 -11.36 23.84
CA LEU A 241 -9.40 -11.03 23.86
C LEU A 241 -10.24 -12.16 24.42
N ASP A 242 -10.06 -13.38 23.92
CA ASP A 242 -10.84 -14.55 24.34
C ASP A 242 -10.62 -14.85 25.84
N THR A 243 -9.37 -14.69 26.33
CA THR A 243 -9.08 -14.84 27.76
C THR A 243 -9.78 -13.78 28.62
N ASN A 244 -9.84 -12.53 28.16
CA ASN A 244 -10.48 -11.42 28.87
C ASN A 244 -12.00 -11.60 28.92
N VAL A 245 -12.62 -11.98 27.80
CA VAL A 245 -14.06 -12.31 27.72
C VAL A 245 -14.38 -13.47 28.68
N THR A 246 -13.61 -14.55 28.62
CA THR A 246 -13.83 -15.74 29.47
C THR A 246 -13.65 -15.43 30.97
N LYS A 247 -12.73 -14.52 31.34
CA LYS A 247 -12.57 -14.06 32.73
C LYS A 247 -13.77 -13.21 33.18
N SER A 248 -14.24 -12.29 32.33
CA SER A 248 -15.41 -11.44 32.59
C SER A 248 -16.66 -12.27 32.84
N ASP A 249 -16.94 -13.26 31.98
CA ASP A 249 -18.07 -14.16 32.12
C ASP A 249 -18.01 -15.00 33.40
N ARG A 250 -16.82 -15.52 33.75
CA ARG A 250 -16.63 -16.27 34.99
C ARG A 250 -16.88 -15.38 36.21
N ARG A 251 -16.44 -14.11 36.19
CA ARG A 251 -16.71 -13.14 37.26
C ARG A 251 -18.20 -12.85 37.39
N LYS A 252 -18.89 -12.57 36.28
CA LYS A 252 -20.35 -12.34 36.27
C LYS A 252 -21.12 -13.55 36.82
N ARG A 253 -20.80 -14.77 36.38
CA ARG A 253 -21.42 -16.00 36.91
C ARG A 253 -21.19 -16.15 38.41
N ARG A 254 -19.96 -15.94 38.91
CA ARG A 254 -19.66 -15.99 40.36
C ARG A 254 -20.47 -14.98 41.16
N LEU A 255 -20.64 -13.76 40.65
CA LEU A 255 -21.46 -12.73 41.28
C LEU A 255 -22.94 -13.12 41.31
N MET A 256 -23.48 -13.65 40.21
CA MET A 256 -24.85 -14.16 40.16
C MET A 256 -25.08 -15.31 41.15
N TRP A 257 -24.14 -16.25 41.26
CA TRP A 257 -24.22 -17.34 42.25
C TRP A 257 -24.20 -16.83 43.70
N LYS A 258 -23.34 -15.85 44.02
CA LYS A 258 -23.31 -15.22 45.34
C LYS A 258 -24.64 -14.53 45.67
N ASN A 259 -25.17 -13.76 44.73
CA ASN A 259 -26.44 -13.05 44.91
C ASN A 259 -27.62 -14.04 45.04
N ALA A 260 -27.65 -15.10 44.25
CA ALA A 260 -28.68 -16.14 44.33
C ALA A 260 -28.60 -16.96 45.63
N ALA A 261 -27.40 -17.22 46.14
CA ALA A 261 -27.22 -17.89 47.43
C ALA A 261 -27.71 -17.01 48.60
N GLN A 262 -27.41 -15.71 48.55
CA GLN A 262 -27.86 -14.75 49.57
C GLN A 262 -29.38 -14.54 49.54
N ALA A 263 -30.00 -14.55 48.36
CA ALA A 263 -31.46 -14.48 48.22
C ALA A 263 -32.22 -15.71 48.74
N ARG A 264 -31.56 -16.86 48.93
CA ARG A 264 -32.17 -18.08 49.52
C ARG A 264 -32.10 -18.11 51.06
N GLN A 265 -31.33 -17.22 51.68
CA GLN A 265 -31.15 -17.16 53.14
C GLN A 265 -32.04 -16.11 53.82
N ASN A 266 -32.71 -15.27 53.04
CA ASN A 266 -33.72 -14.30 53.48
C ASN A 266 -35.12 -14.81 53.11
#